data_AF-A0A927FZ36-F1
#
_entry.id   AF-A0A927FZ36-F1
#
_cell.length_a   1.000
_cell.length_b   1.000
_cell.length_c   1.000
_cell.angle_alpha   90.00
_cell.angle_beta   90.00
_cell.angle_gamma   90.00
#
_symmetry.space_group_name_H-M   'P 1'
#
loop_
_entity.id
_entity.type
_entity.pdbx_description
1 polymer ?
#
loop_
_entity_poly.entity_id
_entity_poly.type
_entity_poly.pdbx_seq_one_letter_code
_entity_poly.pdbx_strand_id
1 'polypeptide(L)'
;MSSKLLLAISFLIILFNGFPSGYIIFLERLGTLYGNLLFIFTSLMGALFAFLIETNNKHAKFYVTFCIISNLIIACYPVFLQFSAKYLMPSLLKHVLFIF
;
A
#
# COMPACT_ATOMS: atom_id res chain seq x y z
N MET A 1 -24.81 0.67 -0.70
CA MET A 1 -23.84 -0.45 -0.80
C MET A 1 -23.64 -1.04 0.59
N SER A 2 -23.71 -2.35 0.78
CA SER A 2 -23.62 -2.95 2.12
C SER A 2 -22.22 -2.73 2.72
N SER A 3 -22.13 -2.32 3.99
CA SER A 3 -20.86 -2.07 4.69
C SER A 3 -19.94 -3.28 4.68
N LYS A 4 -20.50 -4.49 4.71
CA LYS A 4 -19.77 -5.76 4.58
C LYS A 4 -19.10 -5.91 3.23
N LEU A 5 -19.74 -5.44 2.16
CA LEU A 5 -19.23 -5.54 0.80
C LEU A 5 -18.07 -4.56 0.57
N LEU A 6 -18.17 -3.33 1.10
CA LEU A 6 -17.07 -2.37 1.09
C LEU A 6 -15.85 -2.89 1.86
N LEU A 7 -16.08 -3.48 3.04
CA LEU A 7 -15.01 -4.08 3.84
C LEU A 7 -14.35 -5.25 3.09
N ALA A 8 -15.15 -6.11 2.45
CA ALA A 8 -14.64 -7.22 1.65
C ALA A 8 -13.79 -6.75 0.46
N ILE A 9 -14.23 -5.70 -0.25
CA ILE A 9 -13.43 -5.11 -1.35
C ILE A 9 -12.12 -4.54 -0.80
N SER A 10 -12.16 -3.80 0.31
CA SER A 10 -10.94 -3.29 0.95
C SER A 10 -9.97 -4.42 1.33
N PHE A 11 -10.48 -5.55 1.84
CA PHE A 11 -9.67 -6.73 2.13
C PHE A 11 -9.08 -7.37 0.88
N LEU A 12 -9.85 -7.49 -0.21
CA LEU A 12 -9.35 -8.02 -1.48
C LEU A 12 -8.23 -7.13 -2.07
N ILE A 13 -8.36 -5.81 -1.95
CA ILE A 13 -7.32 -4.87 -2.37
C ILE A 13 -6.05 -5.09 -1.54
N ILE A 14 -6.16 -5.26 -0.22
CA ILE A 14 -5.01 -5.60 0.65
C ILE A 14 -4.38 -6.92 0.23
N LEU A 15 -5.17 -7.95 -0.06
CA LEU A 15 -4.62 -9.23 -0.51
C LEU A 15 -3.88 -9.06 -1.83
N PHE A 16 -4.48 -8.42 -2.82
CA PHE A 16 -3.87 -8.26 -4.13
C PHE A 16 -2.60 -7.39 -4.07
N ASN A 17 -2.67 -6.21 -3.44
CA ASN A 17 -1.57 -5.25 -3.39
C ASN A 17 -0.55 -5.53 -2.29
N GLY A 18 -0.93 -6.26 -1.24
CA GLY A 18 -0.05 -6.63 -0.13
C GLY A 18 0.90 -7.78 -0.49
N PHE A 19 0.57 -8.60 -1.49
CA PHE A 19 1.52 -9.55 -2.05
C PHE A 19 2.48 -8.87 -3.02
N PRO A 20 3.78 -9.23 -3.03
CA PRO A 20 4.75 -8.70 -3.98
C PRO A 20 4.33 -8.85 -5.44
N SER A 21 3.59 -9.92 -5.76
CA SER A 21 3.08 -10.19 -7.10
C SER A 21 2.16 -9.09 -7.62
N GLY A 22 1.30 -8.51 -6.78
CA GLY A 22 0.40 -7.41 -7.19
C GLY A 22 1.20 -6.21 -7.70
N TYR A 23 2.20 -5.78 -6.93
CA TYR A 23 3.09 -4.69 -7.32
C TYR A 23 3.87 -4.98 -8.61
N ILE A 24 4.41 -6.20 -8.75
CA ILE A 24 5.13 -6.64 -9.95
C ILE A 24 4.23 -6.59 -11.20
N ILE A 25 2.97 -7.02 -11.08
CA ILE A 25 2.02 -7.01 -12.20
C ILE A 25 1.79 -5.58 -12.72
N PHE A 26 1.60 -4.61 -11.82
CA PHE A 26 1.44 -3.21 -12.23
C PHE A 26 2.70 -2.68 -12.93
N LEU A 27 3.88 -2.99 -12.41
CA LEU A 27 5.16 -2.57 -12.98
C LEU A 27 5.42 -3.16 -14.36
N GLU A 28 5.27 -4.47 -14.51
CA GLU A 28 5.54 -5.20 -15.77
C GLU A 28 4.58 -4.78 -16.89
N ARG A 29 3.31 -4.51 -16.56
CA ARG A 29 2.28 -4.21 -17.57
C ARG A 29 2.21 -2.75 -17.95
N LEU A 30 2.49 -1.84 -17.03
CA LEU A 30 2.25 -0.41 -17.20
C LEU A 30 3.51 0.44 -17.14
N GLY A 31 4.66 -0.18 -16.88
CA GLY A 31 5.93 0.50 -16.66
C GLY A 31 6.01 1.16 -15.28
N THR A 32 7.16 1.76 -15.00
CA THR A 32 7.51 2.27 -13.68
C THR A 32 6.59 3.40 -13.21
N LEU A 33 6.39 4.45 -14.01
CA LEU A 33 5.64 5.62 -13.57
C LEU A 33 4.14 5.30 -13.39
N TYR A 34 3.50 4.76 -14.43
CA TYR A 34 2.06 4.50 -14.40
C TYR A 34 1.71 3.31 -13.49
N GLY A 35 2.55 2.27 -13.45
CA GLY A 35 2.37 1.14 -12.54
C GLY A 35 2.39 1.56 -11.07
N ASN A 36 3.34 2.43 -10.69
CA ASN A 36 3.39 2.97 -9.32
C ASN A 36 2.16 3.81 -8.99
N LEU A 37 1.78 4.74 -9.87
CA LEU A 37 0.60 5.59 -9.63
C LEU A 37 -0.67 4.75 -9.45
N LEU A 38 -0.86 3.73 -10.29
CA LEU A 38 -2.07 2.91 -10.26
C LEU A 38 -2.08 1.94 -9.06
N PHE A 39 -0.93 1.41 -8.65
CA PHE A 39 -0.79 0.64 -7.41
C PHE A 39 -1.10 1.47 -6.16
N ILE A 40 -0.57 2.70 -6.11
CA ILE A 40 -0.85 3.65 -5.01
C ILE A 40 -2.34 4.00 -5.01
N PHE A 41 -2.89 4.34 -6.17
CA PHE A 41 -4.30 4.70 -6.32
C PHE A 41 -5.23 3.57 -5.86
N THR A 42 -4.99 2.33 -6.29
CA THR A 42 -5.83 1.18 -5.92
C THR A 42 -5.77 0.91 -4.41
N SER A 43 -4.59 1.02 -3.80
CA SER A 43 -4.42 0.91 -2.35
C SER A 43 -5.15 2.04 -1.60
N LEU A 44 -5.03 3.29 -2.05
CA LEU A 44 -5.76 4.43 -1.49
C LEU A 44 -7.29 4.26 -1.64
N MET A 45 -7.76 3.70 -2.74
CA MET A 45 -9.17 3.38 -2.95
C MET A 45 -9.67 2.36 -1.92
N GLY A 46 -8.85 1.34 -1.59
CA GLY A 46 -9.14 0.40 -0.51
C GLY A 46 -9.26 1.08 0.85
N ALA A 47 -8.34 1.99 1.17
CA ALA A 47 -8.42 2.79 2.40
C ALA A 47 -9.69 3.65 2.45
N LEU A 48 -10.07 4.27 1.33
CA LEU A 48 -11.27 5.08 1.21
C LEU A 48 -12.54 4.24 1.40
N PHE A 49 -12.62 3.04 0.82
CA PHE A 49 -13.75 2.13 1.05
C PHE A 49 -13.91 1.73 2.50
N ALA A 50 -12.80 1.47 3.20
CA ALA A 50 -12.85 1.18 4.63
C ALA A 50 -13.24 2.43 5.44
N PHE A 51 -12.76 3.62 5.07
CA PHE A 51 -13.06 4.88 5.74
C PHE A 51 -14.54 5.26 5.67
N LEU A 52 -15.23 4.96 4.56
CA LEU A 52 -16.66 5.24 4.39
C LEU A 52 -17.58 4.35 5.26
N ILE A 53 -17.04 3.37 5.98
CA ILE A 53 -17.82 2.47 6.83
C ILE A 53 -17.94 3.06 8.23
N GLU A 54 -19.14 3.53 8.58
CA GLU A 54 -19.48 3.89 9.95
C GLU A 54 -19.98 2.65 10.72
N THR A 55 -19.42 2.41 11.91
CA THR A 55 -19.83 1.30 12.78
C THR A 55 -19.73 1.66 14.26
N ASN A 56 -20.79 1.33 15.02
CA ASN A 56 -20.82 1.45 16.48
C ASN A 56 -20.29 0.21 17.20
N ASN A 57 -20.06 -0.90 16.49
CA ASN A 57 -19.54 -2.14 17.08
C ASN A 57 -18.01 -2.10 17.16
N LYS A 58 -17.46 -2.31 18.37
CA LYS A 58 -16.01 -2.34 18.65
C LYS A 58 -15.26 -3.35 17.76
N HIS A 59 -15.81 -4.54 17.53
CA HIS A 59 -15.15 -5.56 16.69
C HIS A 59 -15.07 -5.12 15.23
N ALA A 60 -16.16 -4.58 14.69
CA ALA A 60 -16.17 -4.07 13.32
C ALA A 60 -15.24 -2.85 13.17
N LYS A 61 -15.12 -2.01 14.20
CA LYS A 61 -14.20 -0.86 14.22
C LYS A 61 -12.75 -1.32 14.06
N PHE A 62 -12.35 -2.41 14.72
CA PHE A 62 -11.00 -2.98 14.55
C PHE A 62 -10.72 -3.33 13.08
N TYR A 63 -11.61 -4.05 12.41
CA TYR A 63 -11.42 -4.44 11.00
C TYR A 63 -11.37 -3.25 10.05
N VAL A 64 -12.20 -2.23 10.28
CA VAL A 64 -12.16 -0.98 9.52
C VAL A 64 -10.81 -0.30 9.69
N THR A 65 -10.35 -0.11 10.93
CA THR A 65 -9.04 0.51 11.20
C THR A 65 -7.89 -0.30 10.61
N PHE A 66 -7.92 -1.63 10.76
CA PHE A 66 -6.93 -2.53 10.14
C PHE A 66 -6.87 -2.34 8.63
N CYS A 67 -8.02 -2.27 7.97
CA CYS A 67 -8.11 -2.10 6.53
C CYS A 67 -7.55 -0.74 6.07
N ILE A 68 -7.89 0.33 6.77
CA ILE A 68 -7.41 1.68 6.46
C ILE A 68 -5.89 1.74 6.58
N ILE A 69 -5.35 1.30 7.73
CA ILE A 69 -3.91 1.38 8.01
C ILE A 69 -3.11 0.50 7.05
N SER A 70 -3.56 -0.74 6.82
CA SER A 70 -2.85 -1.67 5.93
C SER A 70 -2.78 -1.14 4.51
N ASN A 71 -3.90 -0.65 3.96
CA ASN A 71 -3.92 -0.04 2.64
C ASN A 71 -3.02 1.21 2.53
N LEU A 72 -2.98 2.05 3.57
CA LEU A 72 -2.09 3.22 3.60
C LEU A 72 -0.61 2.81 3.63
N ILE A 73 -0.24 1.80 4.43
CA ILE A 73 1.13 1.28 4.47
C ILE A 73 1.54 0.75 3.10
N ILE A 74 0.66 -0.04 2.47
CA ILE A 74 0.90 -0.59 1.12
C ILE A 74 1.03 0.53 0.10
N ALA A 75 0.19 1.56 0.15
CA ALA A 75 0.30 2.72 -0.74
C ALA A 75 1.64 3.47 -0.59
N CYS A 76 2.19 3.56 0.62
CA CYS A 76 3.48 4.23 0.86
C CYS A 76 4.70 3.37 0.47
N TYR A 77 4.53 2.06 0.30
CA TYR A 77 5.61 1.12 0.06
C TYR A 77 6.50 1.44 -1.16
N PRO A 78 5.95 1.75 -2.36
CA PRO A 78 6.76 2.05 -3.54
C PRO A 78 7.62 3.31 -3.34
N VAL A 79 7.04 4.33 -2.70
CA VAL A 79 7.73 5.60 -2.40
C VAL A 79 8.87 5.34 -1.43
N PHE A 80 8.62 4.55 -0.38
CA PHE A 80 9.65 4.18 0.59
C PHE A 80 10.80 3.41 -0.07
N LEU A 81 10.51 2.45 -0.95
CA LEU A 81 11.54 1.70 -1.67
C LEU A 81 12.38 2.60 -2.57
N GLN A 82 11.75 3.49 -3.35
CA GLN A 82 12.47 4.40 -4.24
C GLN A 82 13.34 5.38 -3.47
N PHE A 83 12.82 5.95 -2.38
CA PHE A 83 13.58 6.82 -1.51
C PHE A 83 14.77 6.08 -0.89
N SER A 84 14.54 4.86 -0.41
CA SER A 84 15.58 4.03 0.19
C SER A 84 16.67 3.68 -0.82
N ALA A 85 16.30 3.29 -2.04
CA ALA A 85 17.24 2.96 -3.10
C ALA A 85 18.07 4.18 -3.55
N LYS A 86 17.46 5.37 -3.59
CA LYS A 86 18.11 6.59 -4.11
C LYS A 86 18.99 7.30 -3.08
N TYR A 87 18.59 7.31 -1.81
CA TYR A 87 19.24 8.14 -0.78
C TYR A 87 19.85 7.31 0.35
N LEU A 88 19.10 6.34 0.87
CA LEU A 88 19.46 5.63 2.09
C LEU A 88 20.54 4.56 1.83
N MET A 89 20.35 3.73 0.82
CA MET A 89 21.29 2.68 0.43
C MET A 89 22.66 3.24 0.01
N PRO A 90 22.74 4.30 -0.84
CA PRO A 90 24.03 4.87 -1.22
C PRO A 90 24.74 5.55 -0.04
N SER A 91 24.00 6.20 0.86
CA SER A 91 24.59 6.81 2.06
C SER A 91 25.14 5.74 3.03
N LEU A 92 24.40 4.65 3.25
CA LEU A 92 24.87 3.53 4.04
C LEU A 92 26.11 2.87 3.42
N LEU A 93 26.09 2.63 2.11
CA LEU A 93 27.23 2.02 1.40
C LEU A 93 28.49 2.88 1.52
N LYS A 94 28.38 4.21 1.40
CA LYS A 94 29.51 5.13 1.63
C LYS A 94 30.07 5.02 3.04
N HIS A 95 29.20 4.95 4.05
CA HIS A 95 29.64 4.79 5.44
C HIS A 95 30.26 3.42 5.74
N VAL A 96 29.71 2.35 5.18
CA VAL A 96 30.18 0.97 5.43
C VAL A 96 31.47 0.67 4.65
N LEU A 97 31.61 1.19 3.43
CA LEU A 97 32.76 0.90 2.57
C LEU A 97 33.93 1.89 2.74
N PHE A 98 33.83 2.89 3.63
CA PHE A 98 34.87 3.92 3.84
C PHE A 98 35.34 4.60 2.53
N ILE A 99 34.46 4.69 1.53
CA ILE A 99 34.77 5.38 0.27
C ILE A 99 34.42 6.86 0.50
N PHE A 100 35.42 7.63 0.92
CA PHE A 100 35.38 9.09 1.03
C PHE A 100 35.41 9.76 -0.34
#